data_AF-E1IIK7-F1
#
_entry.id   AF-E1IIK7-F1
#
_cell.length_a   1.000
_cell.length_b   1.000
_cell.length_c   1.000
_cell.angle_alpha   90.00
_cell.angle_beta   90.00
_cell.angle_gamma   90.00
#
_symmetry.space_group_name_H-M   'P 1'
#
loop_
_entity.id
_entity.type
_entity.pdbx_description
1 polymer ?
#
loop_
_entity_poly.entity_id
_entity_poly.type
_entity_poly.pdbx_seq_one_letter_code
_entity_poly.pdbx_strand_id
1 'polypeptide(L)'
;MKQNLEHRIDSMEMRNQIFRVIVPTEEEIEIKNGQRRTVNKKIYPGYVLVQMHMTDDSWYVVRNTPGVTSFVGHGNRPTPLEDDEVKTILKQMEGEAPKVRVSYQKGQAVKITDGPFTDFEGIVDAIDHERGRVRVLVSFFGREAPVELDFLQVTRLVD
;
A
#
# COMPACT_ATOMS: atom_id res chain seq x y z
N MET A 1 12.40 7.82 -9.37
CA MET A 1 11.85 9.19 -9.31
C MET A 1 12.30 9.93 -8.05
N LYS A 2 11.80 9.61 -6.83
CA LYS A 2 12.19 10.31 -5.58
C LYS A 2 13.71 10.49 -5.43
N GLN A 3 14.47 9.39 -5.52
CA GLN A 3 15.94 9.43 -5.41
C GLN A 3 16.60 10.33 -6.47
N ASN A 4 16.10 10.31 -7.72
CA ASN A 4 16.62 11.18 -8.78
C ASN A 4 16.36 12.66 -8.47
N LEU A 5 15.18 12.96 -7.90
CA LEU A 5 14.81 14.33 -7.52
C LEU A 5 15.66 14.81 -6.34
N GLU A 6 15.83 13.99 -5.31
CA GLU A 6 16.69 14.29 -4.16
C GLU A 6 18.14 14.53 -4.58
N HIS A 7 18.71 13.64 -5.39
CA HIS A 7 20.05 13.84 -5.93
C HIS A 7 20.17 15.14 -6.72
N ARG A 8 19.14 15.52 -7.49
CA ARG A 8 19.17 16.74 -8.28
C ARG A 8 19.03 18.00 -7.44
N ILE A 9 18.18 17.98 -6.42
CA ILE A 9 18.07 19.04 -5.42
C ILE A 9 19.44 19.29 -4.80
N ASP A 10 20.17 18.22 -4.47
CA ASP A 10 21.49 18.30 -3.86
C ASP A 10 22.55 18.83 -4.84
N SER A 11 22.62 18.28 -6.05
CA SER A 11 23.62 18.67 -7.06
C SER A 11 23.45 20.11 -7.58
N MET A 12 22.24 20.66 -7.47
CA MET A 12 21.91 22.01 -7.91
C MET A 12 21.74 22.99 -6.74
N GLU A 13 22.09 22.58 -5.52
CA GLU A 13 22.04 23.41 -4.30
C GLU A 13 20.65 24.00 -3.98
N MET A 14 19.58 23.28 -4.33
CA MET A 14 18.20 23.76 -4.28
C MET A 14 17.48 23.53 -2.95
N ARG A 15 18.20 23.12 -1.89
CA ARG A 15 17.60 22.81 -0.57
C ARG A 15 16.92 24.02 0.10
N ASN A 16 17.30 25.24 -0.29
CA ASN A 16 16.67 26.47 0.19
C ASN A 16 15.32 26.78 -0.48
N GLN A 17 14.97 26.04 -1.55
CA GLN A 17 13.76 26.25 -2.33
C GLN A 17 12.88 24.99 -2.35
N ILE A 18 13.47 23.80 -2.33
CA ILE A 18 12.78 22.52 -2.31
C ILE A 18 13.09 21.82 -0.98
N PHE A 19 12.09 21.79 -0.10
CA PHE A 19 12.25 21.44 1.31
C PHE A 19 12.04 19.95 1.58
N ARG A 20 11.04 19.35 0.92
CA ARG A 20 10.64 17.96 1.20
C ARG A 20 10.10 17.29 -0.04
N VAL A 21 10.52 16.04 -0.26
CA VAL A 21 9.97 15.15 -1.30
C VAL A 21 9.44 13.90 -0.64
N ILE A 22 8.14 13.66 -0.78
CA ILE A 22 7.44 12.54 -0.13
C ILE A 22 6.83 11.66 -1.21
N VAL A 23 7.06 10.34 -1.13
CA VAL A 23 6.21 9.36 -1.81
C VAL A 23 5.13 8.99 -0.80
N PRO A 24 3.85 9.31 -1.05
CA PRO A 24 2.79 9.04 -0.08
C PRO A 24 2.56 7.53 0.02
N THR A 25 2.88 6.96 1.18
CA THR A 25 2.74 5.52 1.47
C THR A 25 2.05 5.28 2.80
N GLU A 26 1.23 4.24 2.87
CA GLU A 26 0.65 3.72 4.11
C GLU A 26 1.27 2.36 4.44
N GLU A 27 1.48 2.08 5.73
CA GLU A 27 1.89 0.75 6.19
C GLU A 27 0.73 -0.24 6.09
N GLU A 28 0.98 -1.38 5.46
CA GLU A 28 0.04 -2.50 5.34
C GLU A 28 0.74 -3.76 5.86
N ILE A 29 0.05 -4.61 6.63
CA ILE A 29 0.55 -5.93 7.00
C ILE A 29 0.04 -6.90 5.94
N GLU A 30 0.93 -7.41 5.11
CA GLU A 30 0.62 -8.47 4.17
C GLU A 30 0.83 -9.83 4.85
N ILE A 31 -0.17 -10.72 4.75
CA ILE A 31 -0.04 -12.13 5.15
C ILE A 31 0.14 -12.97 3.90
N LYS A 32 1.33 -13.56 3.79
CA LYS A 32 1.72 -14.45 2.70
C LYS A 32 2.42 -15.67 3.25
N ASN A 33 1.95 -16.86 2.85
CA ASN A 33 2.49 -18.15 3.31
C ASN A 33 2.56 -18.26 4.84
N GLY A 34 1.50 -17.85 5.54
CA GLY A 34 1.43 -17.87 7.02
C GLY A 34 2.33 -16.85 7.73
N GLN A 35 3.05 -15.98 7.01
CA GLN A 35 3.95 -14.98 7.60
C GLN A 35 3.41 -13.56 7.42
N ARG A 36 3.53 -12.74 8.46
CA ARG A 36 3.25 -11.30 8.42
C ARG A 36 4.46 -10.56 7.88
N ARG A 37 4.23 -9.66 6.92
CA ARG A 37 5.22 -8.73 6.41
C ARG A 37 4.64 -7.32 6.39
N THR A 38 5.29 -6.38 7.08
CA THR A 38 4.97 -4.96 6.93
C THR A 38 5.49 -4.48 5.58
N VAL A 39 4.61 -3.91 4.77
CA VAL A 39 4.92 -3.35 3.45
C VAL A 39 4.42 -1.92 3.36
N ASN A 40 5.17 -1.07 2.66
CA ASN A 40 4.75 0.30 2.37
C ASN A 40 3.98 0.33 1.05
N LYS A 41 2.67 0.52 1.13
CA LYS A 41 1.81 0.62 -0.05
C LYS A 41 1.67 2.06 -0.48
N LYS A 42 1.84 2.32 -1.78
CA LYS A 42 1.67 3.67 -2.35
C LYS A 42 0.20 4.05 -2.33
N ILE A 43 -0.12 5.17 -1.68
CA ILE A 43 -1.48 5.74 -1.65
C ILE A 43 -1.82 6.27 -3.05
N TYR A 44 -0.86 6.96 -3.69
CA TYR A 44 -0.98 7.46 -5.06
C TYR A 44 0.16 6.92 -5.94
N PRO A 45 -0.03 5.76 -6.60
CA PRO A 45 0.96 5.22 -7.51
C PRO A 45 1.29 6.20 -8.64
N GLY A 46 2.57 6.52 -8.81
CA GLY A 46 3.05 7.44 -9.85
C GLY A 46 3.19 8.91 -9.41
N TYR A 47 2.79 9.24 -8.18
CA TYR A 47 2.86 10.61 -7.67
C TYR A 47 3.92 10.79 -6.59
N VAL A 48 4.46 12.00 -6.48
CA VAL A 48 5.24 12.50 -5.35
C VAL A 48 4.70 13.85 -4.92
N LEU A 49 4.72 14.09 -3.62
CA LEU A 49 4.45 15.38 -3.03
C LEU A 49 5.77 16.12 -2.86
N VAL A 50 5.79 17.40 -3.27
CA VAL A 50 6.97 18.25 -3.17
C VAL A 50 6.57 19.51 -2.42
N GLN A 51 7.20 19.74 -1.26
CA GLN A 51 7.10 20.99 -0.53
C GLN A 51 8.22 21.90 -1.03
N MET A 52 7.85 23.00 -1.68
CA MET A 52 8.80 23.94 -2.28
C MET A 52 8.21 25.34 -2.38
N HIS A 53 9.08 26.34 -2.46
CA HIS A 53 8.72 27.64 -3.03
C HIS A 53 8.63 27.50 -4.55
N MET A 54 7.56 28.01 -5.15
CA MET A 54 7.38 27.95 -6.60
C MET A 54 8.13 29.09 -7.28
N THR A 55 9.34 28.81 -7.75
CA THR A 55 10.22 29.72 -8.51
C THR A 55 10.61 29.07 -9.83
N ASP A 56 11.12 29.84 -10.80
CA ASP A 56 11.52 29.29 -12.10
C ASP A 56 12.62 28.20 -11.95
N ASP A 57 13.58 28.41 -11.06
CA ASP A 57 14.66 27.45 -10.80
C ASP A 57 14.15 26.14 -10.19
N SER A 58 13.31 26.23 -9.16
CA SER A 58 12.75 25.06 -8.48
C SER A 58 11.78 24.30 -9.37
N TRP A 59 10.98 25.01 -10.17
CA TRP A 59 10.15 24.43 -11.20
C TRP A 59 10.99 23.68 -12.24
N TYR A 60 12.08 24.28 -12.72
CA TYR A 60 12.96 23.67 -13.72
C TYR A 60 13.62 22.38 -13.18
N VAL A 61 14.11 22.40 -11.94
CA VAL A 61 14.74 21.25 -11.30
C VAL A 61 13.78 20.06 -11.22
N VAL A 62 12.55 20.30 -10.74
CA VAL A 62 11.54 19.24 -10.63
C VAL A 62 11.13 18.74 -12.01
N ARG A 63 10.74 19.63 -12.92
CA ARG A 63 10.21 19.30 -14.25
C ARG A 63 11.17 18.46 -15.07
N ASN A 64 12.47 18.75 -15.00
CA ASN A 64 13.47 18.09 -15.83
C ASN A 64 14.03 16.80 -15.20
N THR A 65 13.61 16.44 -13.98
CA THR A 65 14.14 15.26 -13.28
C THR A 65 13.69 13.96 -13.95
N PRO A 66 14.60 13.00 -14.22
CA PRO A 66 14.22 11.71 -14.82
C PRO A 66 13.14 10.97 -14.02
N GLY A 67 12.05 10.65 -14.72
CA GLY A 67 10.86 10.01 -14.15
C GLY A 67 9.77 10.98 -13.69
N VAL A 68 9.97 12.29 -13.83
CA VAL A 68 8.93 13.31 -13.68
C VAL A 68 8.37 13.62 -15.06
N THR A 69 7.05 13.48 -15.23
CA THR A 69 6.37 13.79 -16.51
C THR A 69 5.81 15.20 -16.52
N SER A 70 5.08 15.57 -15.47
CA SER A 70 4.48 16.89 -15.33
C SER A 70 4.14 17.18 -13.88
N PHE A 71 3.97 18.47 -13.59
CA PHE A 71 3.18 18.89 -12.43
C PHE A 71 1.70 18.63 -12.67
N VAL A 72 0.95 18.44 -11.59
CA VAL A 72 -0.51 18.40 -11.62
C VAL A 72 -1.03 19.84 -11.58
N GLY A 73 -2.01 20.15 -12.42
CA GLY A 73 -2.59 21.49 -12.52
C GLY A 73 -3.15 21.77 -13.90
N HIS A 74 -3.54 23.02 -14.12
CA HIS A 74 -4.11 23.48 -15.39
C HIS A 74 -3.01 24.04 -16.31
N GLY A 75 -2.75 23.36 -17.42
CA GLY A 75 -1.74 23.76 -18.40
C GLY A 75 -0.30 23.60 -17.86
N ASN A 76 0.52 24.64 -18.01
CA ASN A 76 1.92 24.63 -17.55
C ASN A 76 2.12 25.17 -16.13
N ARG A 77 1.06 25.65 -15.47
CA ARG A 77 1.15 26.16 -14.09
C ARG A 77 0.76 25.07 -13.10
N PRO A 78 1.66 24.68 -12.17
CA PRO A 78 1.31 23.76 -11.09
C PRO A 78 0.21 24.36 -10.21
N THR A 79 -0.72 23.53 -9.78
CA THR A 79 -1.71 23.88 -8.77
C THR A 79 -1.21 23.39 -7.41
N PRO A 80 -1.01 24.28 -6.42
CA PRO A 80 -0.63 23.85 -5.07
C PRO A 80 -1.76 23.04 -4.45
N LEU A 81 -1.41 22.06 -3.61
CA LEU A 81 -2.38 21.36 -2.78
C LEU A 81 -2.81 22.26 -1.63
N GLU A 82 -4.08 22.16 -1.25
CA GLU A 82 -4.61 22.87 -0.09
C GLU A 82 -4.08 22.21 1.20
N ASP A 83 -3.90 23.00 2.27
CA ASP A 83 -3.35 22.52 3.53
C ASP A 83 -4.14 21.34 4.12
N ASP A 84 -5.46 21.35 3.96
CA ASP A 84 -6.33 20.29 4.48
C ASP A 84 -6.21 18.98 3.68
N GLU A 85 -5.93 19.07 2.36
CA GLU A 85 -5.62 17.89 1.55
C GLU A 85 -4.28 17.29 1.99
N VAL A 86 -3.26 18.13 2.20
CA VAL A 86 -1.94 17.67 2.67
C VAL A 86 -2.06 17.02 4.04
N LYS A 87 -2.78 17.63 5.00
CA LYS A 87 -3.03 17.06 6.33
C LYS A 87 -3.72 15.70 6.23
N THR A 88 -4.71 15.57 5.35
CA THR A 88 -5.43 14.31 5.17
C THR A 88 -4.50 13.21 4.68
N ILE A 89 -3.64 13.51 3.71
CA ILE A 89 -2.66 12.54 3.18
C ILE A 89 -1.64 12.17 4.26
N LEU A 90 -1.09 13.14 4.99
CA LEU A 90 -0.13 12.89 6.06
C LEU A 90 -0.74 12.04 7.18
N LYS A 91 -1.97 12.35 7.60
CA LYS A 91 -2.70 11.55 8.60
C LYS A 91 -2.92 10.12 8.13
N GLN A 92 -3.21 9.91 6.85
CA GLN A 92 -3.33 8.57 6.28
C GLN A 92 -1.99 7.81 6.30
N MET A 93 -0.88 8.50 6.06
CA MET A 93 0.46 7.89 6.16
C MET A 93 0.83 7.50 7.61
N GLU A 94 0.33 8.25 8.59
CA GLU A 94 0.56 8.03 10.03
C GLU A 94 -0.41 7.04 10.69
N GLY A 95 -1.36 6.46 9.94
CA GLY A 95 -2.55 5.76 10.46
C GLY A 95 -2.35 4.83 11.67
N GLU A 96 -3.35 4.79 12.56
CA GLU A 96 -3.31 4.19 13.90
C GLU A 96 -3.18 2.65 13.95
N ALA A 97 -3.35 1.94 12.83
CA ALA A 97 -3.02 0.52 12.72
C ALA A 97 -2.82 0.11 11.24
N PRO A 98 -1.79 -0.68 10.92
CA PRO A 98 -1.60 -1.19 9.56
C PRO A 98 -2.80 -2.06 9.15
N LYS A 99 -3.35 -1.81 7.96
CA LYS A 99 -4.41 -2.68 7.41
C LYS A 99 -3.83 -4.06 7.13
N VAL A 100 -4.52 -5.12 7.54
CA VAL A 100 -4.09 -6.50 7.25
C VAL A 100 -4.66 -6.95 5.91
N ARG A 101 -3.78 -7.27 4.97
CA ARG A 101 -4.10 -7.77 3.64
C ARG A 101 -3.73 -9.24 3.52
N VAL A 102 -4.65 -10.04 3.00
CA VAL A 102 -4.46 -11.46 2.72
C VAL A 102 -4.22 -11.71 1.23
N SER A 103 -3.53 -12.80 0.90
CA SER A 103 -3.13 -13.16 -0.48
C SER A 103 -4.14 -14.04 -1.23
N TYR A 104 -5.28 -14.35 -0.61
CA TYR A 104 -6.39 -15.14 -1.17
C TYR A 104 -7.70 -14.33 -1.21
N GLN A 105 -8.63 -14.77 -2.05
CA GLN A 105 -9.95 -14.14 -2.25
C GLN A 105 -11.08 -15.16 -2.09
N LYS A 106 -12.32 -14.69 -1.91
CA LYS A 106 -13.51 -15.54 -1.93
C LYS A 106 -13.52 -16.43 -3.18
N GLY A 107 -13.84 -17.71 -3.00
CA GLY A 107 -13.87 -18.72 -4.05
C GLY A 107 -12.51 -19.38 -4.35
N GLN A 108 -11.41 -18.94 -3.74
CA GLN A 108 -10.10 -19.58 -3.94
C GLN A 108 -9.86 -20.73 -2.98
N ALA A 109 -9.11 -21.73 -3.46
CA ALA A 109 -8.65 -22.85 -2.66
C ALA A 109 -7.54 -22.41 -1.70
N VAL A 110 -7.65 -22.86 -0.46
CA VAL A 110 -6.71 -22.59 0.61
C VAL A 110 -6.46 -23.86 1.41
N LYS A 111 -5.27 -23.94 1.99
CA LYS A 111 -4.88 -24.99 2.93
C LYS A 111 -4.78 -24.41 4.33
N ILE A 112 -5.33 -25.13 5.30
CA ILE A 112 -5.23 -24.80 6.71
C ILE A 112 -3.88 -25.30 7.24
N THR A 113 -3.11 -24.42 7.87
CA THR A 113 -1.72 -24.68 8.28
C THR A 113 -1.54 -24.76 9.79
N ASP A 114 -2.58 -24.49 10.58
CA ASP A 114 -2.53 -24.53 12.04
C ASP A 114 -3.90 -24.87 12.66
N GLY A 115 -3.87 -25.45 13.87
CA GLY A 115 -5.06 -25.83 14.63
C GLY A 115 -5.62 -27.23 14.31
N PRO A 116 -6.83 -27.56 14.81
CA PRO A 116 -7.40 -28.90 14.72
C PRO A 116 -7.77 -29.34 13.30
N PHE A 117 -7.82 -28.39 12.35
CA PHE A 117 -8.11 -28.63 10.94
C PHE A 117 -6.84 -28.53 10.08
N THR A 118 -5.66 -28.63 10.67
CA THR A 118 -4.39 -28.61 9.92
C THR A 118 -4.39 -29.66 8.81
N ASP A 119 -3.80 -29.32 7.68
CA ASP A 119 -3.74 -30.10 6.44
C ASP A 119 -5.06 -30.26 5.67
N PHE A 120 -6.18 -29.77 6.21
CA PHE A 120 -7.41 -29.70 5.43
C PHE A 120 -7.35 -28.59 4.39
N GLU A 121 -7.96 -28.88 3.24
CA GLU A 121 -8.18 -27.93 2.16
C GLU A 121 -9.64 -27.49 2.14
N GLY A 122 -9.87 -26.28 1.66
CA GLY A 122 -11.20 -25.74 1.54
C GLY A 122 -11.25 -24.51 0.64
N ILE A 123 -12.45 -23.99 0.46
CA ILE A 123 -12.71 -22.80 -0.36
C ILE A 123 -13.03 -21.62 0.54
N VAL A 124 -12.43 -20.46 0.27
CA VAL A 124 -12.75 -19.23 1.00
C VAL A 124 -14.20 -18.82 0.72
N ASP A 125 -15.05 -18.75 1.75
CA ASP A 125 -16.41 -18.24 1.63
C ASP A 125 -16.49 -16.74 1.95
N ALA A 126 -15.81 -16.28 3.00
CA ALA A 126 -15.84 -14.87 3.39
C ALA A 126 -14.53 -14.44 4.06
N ILE A 127 -14.19 -13.17 3.93
CA ILE A 127 -13.02 -12.56 4.55
C ILE A 127 -13.52 -11.36 5.38
N ASP A 128 -13.28 -11.41 6.68
CA ASP A 128 -13.60 -10.36 7.64
C ASP A 128 -12.30 -9.64 8.02
N HIS A 129 -12.04 -8.52 7.33
CA HIS A 129 -10.85 -7.70 7.58
C HIS A 129 -10.91 -6.93 8.90
N GLU A 130 -12.11 -6.64 9.42
CA GLU A 130 -12.27 -5.92 10.69
C GLU A 130 -11.90 -6.81 11.87
N ARG A 131 -12.28 -8.10 11.81
CA ARG A 131 -11.97 -9.09 12.84
C ARG A 131 -10.68 -9.86 12.59
N GLY A 132 -10.05 -9.70 11.42
CA GLY A 132 -8.85 -10.45 11.04
C GLY A 132 -9.09 -11.95 10.80
N ARG A 133 -10.30 -12.30 10.33
CA ARG A 133 -10.80 -13.68 10.28
C ARG A 133 -11.23 -14.07 8.87
N VAL A 134 -10.99 -15.32 8.50
CA VAL A 134 -11.45 -15.91 7.22
C VAL A 134 -12.38 -17.08 7.51
N ARG A 135 -13.49 -17.16 6.77
CA ARG A 135 -14.38 -18.32 6.76
C ARG A 135 -14.05 -19.19 5.56
N VAL A 136 -13.71 -20.45 5.83
CA VAL A 136 -13.35 -21.46 4.84
C VAL A 136 -14.38 -22.59 4.89
N LEU A 137 -14.90 -22.99 3.72
CA LEU A 137 -15.73 -24.18 3.56
C LEU A 137 -14.81 -25.38 3.39
N VAL A 138 -14.75 -26.23 4.42
CA VAL A 138 -13.98 -27.45 4.41
C VAL A 138 -14.91 -28.61 4.07
N SER A 139 -14.49 -29.47 3.13
CA SER A 139 -15.29 -30.62 2.72
C SER A 139 -14.96 -31.84 3.58
N PHE A 140 -15.97 -32.38 4.26
CA PHE A 140 -15.90 -33.60 5.05
C PHE A 140 -16.94 -34.60 4.52
N PHE A 141 -16.50 -35.75 4.01
CA PHE A 141 -17.39 -36.84 3.61
C PHE A 141 -18.54 -36.41 2.66
N GLY A 142 -18.25 -35.50 1.73
CA GLY A 142 -19.24 -34.98 0.77
C GLY A 142 -20.18 -33.91 1.34
N ARG A 143 -19.92 -33.38 2.54
CA ARG A 143 -20.62 -32.24 3.13
C ARG A 143 -19.63 -31.09 3.36
N GLU A 144 -20.04 -29.88 3.02
CA GLU A 144 -19.25 -28.68 3.31
C GLU A 144 -19.62 -28.13 4.69
N ALA A 145 -18.62 -27.85 5.52
CA ALA A 145 -18.80 -27.21 6.82
C ALA A 145 -17.98 -25.91 6.88
N PRO A 146 -18.58 -24.78 7.28
CA PRO A 146 -17.85 -23.53 7.45
C PRO A 146 -16.99 -23.56 8.72
N VAL A 147 -15.73 -23.16 8.59
CA VAL A 147 -14.78 -23.01 9.68
C VAL A 147 -14.24 -21.59 9.65
N GLU A 148 -14.25 -20.90 10.80
CA GLU A 148 -13.63 -19.57 10.95
C GLU A 148 -12.22 -19.70 11.52
N LEU A 149 -11.27 -19.07 10.84
CA LEU A 149 -9.84 -19.16 11.12
C LEU A 149 -9.22 -17.76 11.16
N ASP A 150 -8.11 -17.60 11.88
CA ASP A 150 -7.26 -16.41 11.74
C ASP A 150 -6.56 -16.43 10.37
N PHE A 151 -6.26 -15.27 9.81
CA PHE A 151 -5.55 -15.16 8.53
C PHE A 151 -4.20 -15.89 8.51
N LEU A 152 -3.52 -16.04 9.66
CA LEU A 152 -2.25 -16.76 9.75
C LEU A 152 -2.38 -18.27 9.63
N GLN A 153 -3.56 -18.83 9.91
CA GLN A 153 -3.80 -20.26 9.90
C GLN A 153 -4.14 -20.79 8.51
N VAL A 154 -4.13 -19.92 7.50
CA VAL A 154 -4.58 -20.22 6.15
C VAL A 154 -3.55 -19.76 5.15
N THR A 155 -3.18 -20.64 4.22
CA THR A 155 -2.30 -20.32 3.09
C THR A 155 -3.01 -20.62 1.79
N ARG A 156 -2.84 -19.74 0.80
CA ARG A 156 -3.38 -19.94 -0.55
C ARG A 156 -2.73 -21.17 -1.19
N LEU A 157 -3.55 -22.06 -1.74
CA LEU A 157 -3.08 -23.08 -2.67
C LEU A 157 -2.85 -22.40 -4.02
N VAL A 158 -1.62 -22.47 -4.49
CA VAL A 158 -1.22 -21.98 -5.81
C VAL A 158 -1.19 -23.20 -6.71
N ASP A 159 -2.09 -23.24 -7.69
CA ASP A 159 -1.87 -24.03 -8.90
C ASP A 159 -0.81 -23.34 -9.78
#